data_AF-A0A7S4ND66-F1
#
_entry.id   AF-A0A7S4ND66-F1
#
_cell.length_a   1.000
_cell.length_b   1.000
_cell.length_c   1.000
_cell.angle_alpha   90.00
_cell.angle_beta   90.00
_cell.angle_gamma   90.00
#
_symmetry.space_group_name_H-M   'P 1'
#
loop_
_entity.id
_entity.type
_entity.pdbx_description
1 polymer ?
#
loop_
_entity_poly.entity_id
_entity_poly.type
_entity_poly.pdbx_seq_one_letter_code
_entity_poly.pdbx_strand_id
1 'polypeptide(L)'
;MKPVLIMKQTKLAGEKQQLAAREKRLGVRERQLRVKERQLRDDKAKLQDKEAKLREEMKEKKQAAFTWTESEARLDGMGFCKEEKYFRLDRSYLRGTNTNSGEHLLLYCRKAFLEQFRFLQEQVLEHGALGWIQGSPGTGKTTTTLSFCMKLDRNEWSFKCIRLKARSN
;
A
#
# COMPACT_ATOMS: atom_id res chain seq x y z
N MET A 1 -83.85 19.85 -7.79
CA MET A 1 -83.16 18.53 -7.76
C MET A 1 -82.14 18.30 -8.89
N LYS A 2 -82.32 18.85 -10.11
CA LYS A 2 -81.37 18.65 -11.24
C LYS A 2 -79.90 19.13 -11.05
N PRO A 3 -79.58 20.24 -10.35
CA PRO A 3 -78.20 20.75 -10.32
C PRO A 3 -77.24 19.91 -9.46
N VAL A 4 -77.74 19.23 -8.43
CA VAL A 4 -76.92 18.37 -7.54
C VAL A 4 -76.45 17.09 -8.26
N LEU A 5 -77.28 16.55 -9.15
CA LEU A 5 -76.92 15.40 -9.99
C LEU A 5 -75.83 15.76 -11.01
N ILE A 6 -75.91 16.95 -11.60
CA ILE A 6 -74.91 17.45 -12.55
C ILE A 6 -73.55 17.64 -11.86
N MET A 7 -73.53 18.24 -10.65
CA MET A 7 -72.29 18.40 -9.87
C MET A 7 -71.65 17.06 -9.46
N LYS A 8 -72.45 16.04 -9.13
CA LYS A 8 -71.94 14.70 -8.84
C LYS A 8 -71.34 14.04 -10.09
N GLN A 9 -71.98 14.19 -11.26
CA GLN A 9 -71.49 13.65 -12.52
C GLN A 9 -70.19 14.33 -12.98
N THR A 10 -70.06 15.65 -12.85
CA THR A 10 -68.84 16.38 -13.19
C THR A 10 -67.68 16.01 -12.27
N LYS A 11 -67.92 15.85 -10.97
CA LYS A 11 -66.91 15.39 -10.02
C LYS A 11 -66.40 13.98 -10.35
N LEU A 12 -67.32 13.05 -10.64
CA LEU A 12 -66.98 11.67 -11.02
C LEU A 12 -66.18 11.62 -12.33
N ALA A 13 -66.50 12.48 -13.30
CA ALA A 13 -65.76 12.59 -14.56
C ALA A 13 -64.34 13.11 -14.34
N GLY A 14 -64.16 14.09 -13.44
CA GLY A 14 -62.84 14.60 -13.05
C GLY A 14 -61.98 13.54 -12.35
N GLU A 15 -62.56 12.76 -11.43
CA GLU A 15 -61.86 11.66 -10.75
C GLU A 15 -61.42 10.56 -11.74
N LYS A 16 -62.28 10.20 -12.71
CA LYS A 16 -61.92 9.25 -13.79
C LYS A 16 -60.78 9.76 -14.66
N GLN A 17 -60.77 11.06 -15.01
CA GLN A 17 -59.67 11.66 -15.77
C GLN A 17 -58.36 11.66 -14.98
N GLN A 18 -58.40 11.94 -13.66
CA GLN A 18 -57.22 11.89 -12.81
C GLN A 18 -56.66 10.48 -12.67
N LEU A 19 -57.53 9.47 -12.50
CA LEU A 19 -57.14 8.06 -12.46
C LEU A 19 -56.46 7.63 -13.77
N ALA A 20 -57.06 7.94 -14.92
CA ALA A 20 -56.48 7.64 -16.23
C ALA A 20 -55.12 8.33 -16.45
N ALA A 21 -54.95 9.57 -15.97
CA ALA A 21 -53.66 10.27 -16.01
C ALA A 21 -52.61 9.60 -15.11
N ARG A 22 -53.00 9.10 -13.94
CA ARG A 22 -52.12 8.39 -13.00
C ARG A 22 -51.67 7.05 -13.54
N GLU A 23 -52.56 6.28 -14.16
CA GLU A 23 -52.23 5.02 -14.84
C GLU A 23 -51.21 5.22 -15.96
N LYS A 24 -51.40 6.26 -16.79
CA LYS A 24 -50.41 6.62 -17.82
C LYS A 24 -49.04 6.94 -17.22
N ARG A 25 -48.98 7.70 -16.11
CA ARG A 25 -47.72 8.01 -15.41
C ARG A 25 -47.04 6.77 -14.84
N LEU A 26 -47.82 5.83 -14.28
CA LEU A 26 -47.30 4.56 -13.78
C LEU A 26 -46.72 3.71 -14.91
N GLY A 27 -47.41 3.61 -16.06
CA GLY A 27 -46.90 2.89 -17.23
C GLY A 27 -45.58 3.46 -17.77
N VAL A 28 -45.41 4.78 -17.75
CA VAL A 28 -44.12 5.41 -18.12
C VAL A 28 -43.03 5.07 -17.11
N ARG A 29 -43.33 5.12 -15.80
CA ARG A 29 -42.39 4.81 -14.73
C ARG A 29 -41.94 3.35 -14.76
N GLU A 30 -42.84 2.41 -15.03
CA GLU A 30 -42.50 0.99 -15.19
C GLU A 30 -41.56 0.76 -16.37
N ARG A 31 -41.81 1.41 -17.52
CA ARG A 31 -40.90 1.32 -18.68
C ARG A 31 -39.51 1.85 -18.34
N GLN A 32 -39.42 2.98 -17.63
CA GLN A 32 -38.13 3.53 -17.16
C GLN A 32 -37.40 2.59 -16.19
N LEU A 33 -38.13 1.95 -15.28
CA LEU A 33 -37.55 0.98 -14.35
C LEU A 33 -36.98 -0.24 -15.09
N ARG A 34 -37.70 -0.78 -16.09
CA ARG A 34 -37.20 -1.90 -16.90
C ARG A 34 -35.91 -1.56 -17.66
N VAL A 35 -35.80 -0.33 -18.17
CA VAL A 35 -34.57 0.15 -18.84
C VAL A 35 -33.42 0.24 -17.84
N LYS A 36 -33.65 0.82 -16.64
CA LYS A 36 -32.64 0.90 -15.59
C LYS A 36 -32.17 -0.47 -15.10
N GLU A 37 -33.10 -1.41 -14.92
CA GLU A 37 -32.75 -2.79 -14.53
C GLU A 37 -31.92 -3.52 -15.58
N ARG A 38 -32.14 -3.23 -16.87
CA ARG A 38 -31.31 -3.78 -17.95
C ARG A 38 -29.91 -3.19 -17.90
N GLN A 39 -29.81 -1.87 -17.76
CA GLN A 39 -28.53 -1.18 -17.63
C GLN A 39 -27.71 -1.70 -16.46
N LEU A 40 -28.33 -1.85 -15.28
CA LEU A 40 -27.66 -2.38 -14.09
C LEU A 40 -27.16 -3.82 -14.27
N ARG A 41 -27.88 -4.64 -15.04
CA ARG A 41 -27.43 -6.01 -15.38
C ARG A 41 -26.18 -5.97 -16.27
N ASP A 42 -26.18 -5.10 -17.28
CA ASP A 42 -25.04 -4.95 -18.19
C ASP A 42 -23.81 -4.39 -17.45
N ASP A 43 -24.00 -3.42 -16.56
CA ASP A 43 -22.92 -2.86 -15.76
C ASP A 43 -22.36 -3.88 -14.76
N LYS A 44 -23.23 -4.68 -14.14
CA LYS A 44 -22.81 -5.77 -13.26
C LYS A 44 -21.97 -6.81 -14.02
N ALA A 45 -22.38 -7.19 -15.23
CA ALA A 45 -21.63 -8.12 -16.06
C ALA A 45 -20.24 -7.56 -16.42
N LYS A 46 -20.15 -6.27 -16.80
CA LYS A 46 -18.87 -5.60 -17.08
C LYS A 46 -17.96 -5.55 -15.85
N LEU A 47 -18.51 -5.32 -14.66
CA LEU A 47 -17.73 -5.30 -13.42
C LEU A 47 -17.17 -6.68 -13.08
N GLN A 48 -17.97 -7.74 -13.25
CA GLN A 48 -17.51 -9.12 -13.05
C GLN A 48 -16.38 -9.47 -14.01
N ASP A 49 -16.49 -9.06 -15.27
CA ASP A 49 -15.46 -9.30 -16.30
C ASP A 49 -14.15 -8.55 -15.98
N LYS A 50 -14.25 -7.30 -15.51
CA LYS A 50 -13.10 -6.53 -15.01
C LYS A 50 -12.46 -7.16 -13.78
N GLU A 51 -13.27 -7.64 -12.83
CA GLU A 51 -12.77 -8.30 -11.62
C GLU A 51 -12.03 -9.60 -11.97
N ALA A 52 -12.55 -10.39 -12.91
CA ALA A 52 -11.90 -11.60 -13.39
C ALA A 52 -10.53 -11.30 -14.03
N LYS A 53 -10.44 -10.28 -14.89
CA LYS A 53 -9.17 -9.84 -15.48
C LYS A 53 -8.16 -9.40 -14.44
N LEU A 54 -8.58 -8.59 -13.46
CA LEU A 54 -7.71 -8.17 -12.36
C LEU A 54 -7.23 -9.36 -11.51
N ARG A 55 -8.08 -10.36 -11.27
CA ARG A 55 -7.69 -11.58 -10.56
C ARG A 55 -6.65 -12.40 -11.32
N GLU A 56 -6.78 -12.52 -12.64
CA GLU A 56 -5.79 -13.22 -13.48
C GLU A 56 -4.47 -12.42 -13.57
N GLU A 57 -4.51 -11.11 -13.78
CA GLU A 57 -3.30 -10.25 -13.74
C GLU A 57 -2.57 -10.37 -12.39
N MET A 58 -3.31 -10.46 -11.29
CA MET A 58 -2.75 -10.68 -9.95
C MET A 58 -2.15 -12.09 -9.78
N LYS A 59 -2.71 -13.12 -10.43
CA LYS A 59 -2.13 -14.47 -10.43
C LYS A 59 -0.84 -14.53 -11.26
N GLU A 60 -0.80 -13.90 -12.41
CA GLU A 60 0.42 -13.81 -13.24
C GLU A 60 1.53 -13.03 -12.52
N LYS A 61 1.20 -11.91 -11.86
CA LYS A 61 2.14 -11.19 -11.00
C LYS A 61 2.57 -12.00 -9.77
N LYS A 62 1.71 -12.88 -9.25
CA LYS A 62 2.07 -13.85 -8.21
C LYS A 62 3.06 -14.91 -8.69
N GLN A 63 3.03 -15.30 -9.97
CA GLN A 63 4.02 -16.24 -10.53
C GLN A 63 5.38 -15.58 -10.79
N ALA A 64 5.41 -14.27 -11.03
CA ALA A 64 6.63 -13.46 -11.01
C ALA A 64 7.04 -13.00 -9.59
N ALA A 65 6.38 -13.48 -8.54
CA ALA A 65 6.59 -12.99 -7.19
C ALA A 65 7.97 -13.36 -6.66
N PHE A 66 8.81 -12.35 -6.56
CA PHE A 66 9.90 -12.30 -5.61
C PHE A 66 9.37 -12.80 -4.26
N THR A 67 9.89 -13.92 -3.76
CA THR A 67 9.49 -14.49 -2.47
C THR A 67 9.86 -13.50 -1.38
N TRP A 68 8.86 -12.75 -0.90
CA TRP A 68 9.04 -11.86 0.25
C TRP A 68 9.31 -12.71 1.48
N THR A 69 10.42 -12.42 2.14
CA THR A 69 10.71 -12.95 3.47
C THR A 69 10.52 -11.80 4.45
N GLU A 70 9.54 -11.93 5.33
CA GLU A 70 9.34 -11.02 6.45
C GLU A 70 10.14 -11.54 7.64
N SER A 71 10.76 -10.64 8.39
CA SER A 71 11.53 -10.97 9.60
C SER A 71 11.14 -10.01 10.70
N GLU A 72 10.86 -10.53 11.88
CA GLU A 72 10.71 -9.71 13.08
C GLU A 72 12.06 -9.07 13.40
N ALA A 73 12.15 -7.77 13.13
CA ALA A 73 13.31 -6.99 13.43
C ALA A 73 13.35 -6.69 14.93
N ARG A 74 14.27 -7.32 15.66
CA ARG A 74 14.54 -7.03 17.09
C ARG A 74 15.29 -5.72 17.26
N LEU A 75 14.61 -4.61 16.91
CA LEU A 75 15.17 -3.26 16.89
C LEU A 75 15.46 -2.72 18.30
N ASP A 76 14.73 -3.20 19.29
CA ASP A 76 14.88 -2.88 20.73
C ASP A 76 16.29 -3.16 21.26
N GLY A 77 16.96 -4.16 20.69
CA GLY A 77 18.32 -4.54 21.05
C GLY A 77 19.42 -3.86 20.23
N MET A 78 19.14 -2.96 19.29
CA MET A 78 20.17 -2.41 18.39
C MET A 78 20.74 -1.07 18.86
N GLY A 79 21.95 -0.77 18.42
CA GLY A 79 22.56 0.55 18.67
C GLY A 79 23.97 0.49 19.26
N PHE A 80 24.47 1.66 19.65
CA PHE A 80 25.78 1.79 20.29
C PHE A 80 25.79 1.17 21.68
N CYS A 81 26.89 0.51 22.04
CA CYS A 81 27.09 -0.07 23.36
C CYS A 81 28.57 -0.06 23.76
N LYS A 82 28.83 -0.24 25.07
CA LYS A 82 30.18 -0.16 25.67
C LYS A 82 30.92 1.10 25.24
N GLU A 83 30.41 2.25 25.67
CA GLU A 83 31.01 3.58 25.37
C GLU A 83 31.20 3.82 23.87
N GLU A 84 30.19 3.44 23.08
CA GLU A 84 30.18 3.56 21.61
C GLU A 84 31.28 2.79 20.87
N LYS A 85 32.05 1.95 21.57
CA LYS A 85 33.09 1.10 20.97
C LYS A 85 32.51 0.05 20.03
N TYR A 86 31.28 -0.38 20.29
CA TYR A 86 30.60 -1.36 19.46
C TYR A 86 29.20 -0.90 19.07
N PHE A 87 28.75 -1.37 17.91
CA PHE A 87 27.37 -1.25 17.45
C PHE A 87 26.75 -2.64 17.40
N ARG A 88 25.61 -2.81 18.06
CA ARG A 88 24.86 -4.06 18.10
C ARG A 88 23.86 -4.09 16.93
N LEU A 89 23.96 -5.12 16.10
CA LEU A 89 23.14 -5.32 14.90
C LEU A 89 22.57 -6.75 14.90
N ASP A 90 21.29 -6.90 14.59
CA ASP A 90 20.71 -8.24 14.46
C ASP A 90 21.21 -8.96 13.19
N ARG A 91 21.51 -10.26 13.33
CA ARG A 91 22.05 -11.09 12.23
C ARG A 91 21.09 -11.29 11.07
N SER A 92 19.78 -11.23 11.30
CA SER A 92 18.75 -11.39 10.26
C SER A 92 18.91 -10.43 9.08
N TYR A 93 19.51 -9.25 9.33
CA TYR A 93 19.78 -8.26 8.29
C TYR A 93 21.00 -8.58 7.40
N LEU A 94 21.81 -9.58 7.77
CA LEU A 94 22.95 -10.03 6.97
C LEU A 94 22.60 -11.31 6.21
N ARG A 95 22.62 -11.19 4.88
CA ARG A 95 22.28 -12.27 3.95
C ARG A 95 23.17 -13.51 4.17
N GLY A 96 22.53 -14.69 4.16
CA GLY A 96 23.22 -15.99 4.13
C GLY A 96 23.37 -16.70 5.47
N THR A 97 22.78 -16.17 6.54
CA THR A 97 22.74 -16.86 7.83
C THR A 97 21.38 -17.57 7.97
N ASN A 98 21.33 -18.88 7.71
CA ASN A 98 20.15 -19.73 7.96
C ASN A 98 19.90 -19.98 9.47
N THR A 99 20.47 -19.14 10.33
CA THR A 99 20.46 -19.36 11.77
C THR A 99 19.51 -18.36 12.40
N ASN A 100 18.32 -18.85 12.77
CA ASN A 100 17.39 -18.26 13.74
C ASN A 100 17.99 -18.22 15.16
N SER A 101 19.32 -18.15 15.29
CA SER A 101 19.94 -17.77 16.55
C SER A 101 19.65 -16.29 16.70
N GLY A 102 18.84 -15.90 17.69
CA GLY A 102 18.58 -14.49 18.04
C GLY A 102 19.83 -13.77 18.58
N GLU A 103 20.98 -14.02 17.96
CA GLU A 103 22.29 -13.54 18.31
C GLU A 103 22.56 -12.23 17.57
N HIS A 104 22.84 -11.20 18.35
CA HIS A 104 23.32 -9.94 17.81
C HIS A 104 24.79 -10.04 17.40
N LEU A 105 25.14 -9.40 16.29
CA LEU A 105 26.51 -9.07 15.93
C LEU A 105 26.95 -7.80 16.64
N LEU A 106 28.19 -7.81 17.12
CA LEU A 106 28.88 -6.63 17.62
C LEU A 106 29.85 -6.15 16.53
N LEU A 107 29.56 -5.00 15.96
CA LEU A 107 30.42 -4.32 14.99
C LEU A 107 31.37 -3.39 15.74
N TYR A 108 32.66 -3.45 15.46
CA TYR A 108 33.63 -2.55 16.07
C TYR A 108 33.58 -1.16 15.41
N CYS A 109 33.33 -0.12 16.22
CA CYS A 109 33.20 1.26 15.78
C CYS A 109 34.57 1.93 15.60
N ARG A 110 35.30 1.51 14.57
CA ARG A 110 36.56 2.17 14.15
C ARG A 110 36.31 3.62 13.70
N LYS A 111 37.36 4.45 13.65
CA LYS A 111 37.27 5.86 13.22
C LYS A 111 36.44 6.07 11.94
N ALA A 112 36.72 5.32 10.88
CA ALA A 112 35.98 5.40 9.62
C ALA A 112 34.48 5.02 9.74
N PHE A 113 34.12 4.16 10.69
CA PHE A 113 32.71 3.83 10.96
C PHE A 113 31.98 5.06 11.51
N LEU A 114 32.58 5.73 12.50
CA LEU A 114 32.03 6.91 13.15
C LEU A 114 31.96 8.10 12.19
N GLU A 115 32.98 8.30 11.36
CA GLU A 115 33.01 9.35 10.33
C GLU A 115 31.90 9.15 9.30
N GLN A 116 31.70 7.91 8.81
CA GLN A 116 30.60 7.60 7.90
C GLN A 116 29.23 7.80 8.58
N PHE A 117 29.11 7.50 9.87
CA PHE A 117 27.89 7.76 10.66
C PHE A 117 27.56 9.26 10.73
N ARG A 118 28.56 10.09 11.05
CA ARG A 118 28.41 11.56 11.08
C ARG A 118 28.06 12.11 9.72
N PHE A 119 28.74 11.65 8.67
CA PHE A 119 28.43 12.04 7.29
C PHE A 119 26.97 11.74 6.92
N LEU A 120 26.47 10.54 7.25
CA LEU A 120 25.08 10.17 6.97
C LEU A 120 24.08 11.01 7.78
N GLN A 121 24.38 11.28 9.05
CA GLN A 121 23.54 12.11 9.92
C GLN A 121 23.48 13.55 9.42
N GLU A 122 24.65 14.20 9.36
CA GLU A 122 24.75 15.63 9.13
C GLU A 122 24.49 15.95 7.66
N GLN A 123 25.21 15.32 6.74
CA GLN A 123 25.19 15.73 5.33
C GLN A 123 24.01 15.15 4.56
N VAL A 124 23.67 13.89 4.81
CA VAL A 124 22.60 13.22 4.04
C VAL A 124 21.23 13.49 4.66
N LEU A 125 21.07 13.27 5.97
CA LEU A 125 19.76 13.33 6.61
C LEU A 125 19.37 14.77 6.98
N GLU A 126 20.21 15.51 7.69
CA GLU A 126 19.89 16.87 8.16
C GLU A 126 19.90 17.91 7.03
N HIS A 127 20.89 17.86 6.13
CA HIS A 127 20.95 18.77 4.98
C HIS A 127 20.13 18.29 3.77
N GLY A 128 19.61 17.06 3.79
CA GLY A 128 18.80 16.51 2.70
C GLY A 128 19.57 16.31 1.39
N ALA A 129 20.85 15.95 1.45
CA ALA A 129 21.72 15.81 0.28
C ALA A 129 21.90 14.35 -0.18
N LEU A 130 22.33 14.18 -1.43
CA LEU A 130 22.80 12.89 -1.94
C LEU A 130 24.26 12.66 -1.53
N GLY A 131 24.55 11.50 -0.95
CA GLY A 131 25.87 11.14 -0.46
C GLY A 131 26.47 9.91 -1.14
N TRP A 132 27.77 9.95 -1.40
CA TRP A 132 28.55 8.82 -1.91
C TRP A 132 29.55 8.33 -0.89
N ILE A 133 29.51 7.03 -0.59
CA ILE A 133 30.46 6.38 0.31
C ILE A 133 31.38 5.50 -0.52
N GLN A 134 32.62 5.95 -0.69
CA GLN A 134 33.64 5.26 -1.48
C GLN A 134 34.69 4.59 -0.59
N GLY A 135 35.33 3.55 -1.10
CA GLY A 135 36.43 2.86 -0.44
C GLY A 135 36.59 1.42 -0.92
N SER A 136 37.72 0.80 -0.57
CA SER A 136 38.07 -0.55 -1.02
C SER A 136 37.02 -1.61 -0.66
N PRO A 137 36.91 -2.72 -1.40
CA PRO A 137 36.07 -3.85 -1.02
C PRO A 137 36.38 -4.35 0.41
N GLY A 138 35.37 -4.86 1.13
CA GLY A 138 35.55 -5.41 2.48
C GLY A 138 35.68 -4.38 3.61
N THR A 139 35.69 -3.08 3.33
CA THR A 139 35.81 -2.02 4.37
C THR A 139 34.53 -1.74 5.15
N GLY A 140 33.52 -2.61 5.09
CA GLY A 140 32.32 -2.47 5.90
C GLY A 140 31.38 -1.31 5.53
N LYS A 141 31.62 -0.59 4.41
CA LYS A 141 30.77 0.54 3.96
C LYS A 141 29.28 0.23 4.04
N THR A 142 28.86 -0.88 3.44
CA THR A 142 27.46 -1.32 3.43
C THR A 142 26.94 -1.65 4.82
N THR A 143 27.73 -2.34 5.64
CA THR A 143 27.34 -2.72 7.00
C THR A 143 27.21 -1.49 7.90
N THR A 144 28.10 -0.50 7.76
CA THR A 144 28.02 0.77 8.47
C THR A 144 26.78 1.56 8.05
N THR A 145 26.49 1.68 6.75
CA THR A 145 25.26 2.35 6.27
C THR A 145 24.01 1.66 6.79
N LEU A 146 23.97 0.32 6.75
CA LEU A 146 22.86 -0.45 7.30
C LEU A 146 22.69 -0.19 8.80
N SER A 147 23.78 -0.15 9.56
CA SER A 147 23.76 0.14 11.00
C SER A 147 23.20 1.53 11.29
N PHE A 148 23.57 2.53 10.48
CA PHE A 148 22.98 3.88 10.56
C PHE A 148 21.47 3.82 10.32
N CYS A 149 21.02 3.18 9.24
CA CYS A 149 19.59 3.02 8.97
C CYS A 149 18.86 2.27 10.10
N MET A 150 19.52 1.35 10.81
CA MET A 150 18.96 0.65 11.98
C MET A 150 18.79 1.53 13.21
N LYS A 151 19.61 2.59 13.35
CA LYS A 151 19.52 3.54 14.47
C LYS A 151 18.32 4.50 14.32
N LEU A 152 17.87 4.77 13.10
CA LEU A 152 16.79 5.74 12.85
C LEU A 152 15.45 5.28 13.45
N ASP A 153 14.69 6.24 13.98
CA ASP A 153 13.33 5.99 14.46
C ASP A 153 12.43 5.52 13.30
N ARG A 154 11.79 4.38 13.48
CA ARG A 154 10.90 3.77 12.48
C ARG A 154 9.55 4.46 12.38
N ASN A 155 9.18 5.26 13.39
CA ASN A 155 7.97 6.07 13.34
C ASN A 155 8.14 7.27 12.39
N GLU A 156 9.38 7.71 12.17
CA GLU A 156 9.71 8.85 11.33
C GLU A 156 10.28 8.41 9.97
N TRP A 157 11.13 7.38 9.97
CA TRP A 157 11.91 7.00 8.79
C TRP A 157 11.61 5.58 8.29
N SER A 158 11.37 5.51 6.98
CA SER A 158 11.47 4.26 6.22
C SER A 158 12.62 4.36 5.21
N PHE A 159 13.37 3.27 5.03
CA PHE A 159 14.50 3.24 4.09
C PHE A 159 14.42 1.98 3.23
N LYS A 160 14.97 2.07 2.01
CA LYS A 160 15.04 0.95 1.06
C LYS A 160 16.48 0.71 0.66
N CYS A 161 16.92 -0.54 0.75
CA CYS A 161 18.25 -0.95 0.31
C CYS A 161 18.15 -1.72 -1.01
N ILE A 162 18.78 -1.20 -2.06
CA ILE A 162 18.83 -1.84 -3.37
C ILE A 162 20.25 -2.35 -3.58
N ARG A 163 20.41 -3.68 -3.57
CA ARG A 163 21.71 -4.31 -3.85
C ARG A 163 21.71 -4.88 -5.26
N LEU A 164 22.55 -4.31 -6.11
CA LEU A 164 22.77 -4.81 -7.46
C LEU A 164 23.66 -6.06 -7.41
N LYS A 165 23.25 -7.13 -8.10
CA LYS A 165 24.14 -8.27 -8.37
C LYS A 165 24.98 -7.90 -9.59
N ALA A 166 26.29 -8.09 -9.51
CA ALA A 166 27.13 -8.10 -10.71
C ALA A 166 26.65 -9.25 -11.62
N ARG A 167 26.57 -9.01 -12.93
CA ARG A 167 26.40 -10.11 -13.90
C ARG A 167 27.66 -10.97 -13.80
N SER A 168 27.48 -12.26 -13.56
CA SER A 168 28.51 -13.25 -13.85
C SER A 168 28.75 -13.22 -15.36
N ASN A 169 29.93 -12.77 -15.78
CA ASN A 169 30.40 -13.00 -17.15
C ASN A 169 30.68 -14.49 -17.35
#